data_AF-A0A090WNY0-F1
#
_entry.id   AF-A0A090WNY0-F1
#
_cell.length_a   1.000
_cell.length_b   1.000
_cell.length_c   1.000
_cell.angle_alpha   90.00
_cell.angle_beta   90.00
_cell.angle_gamma   90.00
#
_symmetry.space_group_name_H-M   'P 1'
#
loop_
_entity.id
_entity.type
_entity.pdbx_description
1 polymer ?
#
loop_
_entity_poly.entity_id
_entity_poly.type
_entity_poly.pdbx_seq_one_letter_code
_entity_poly.pdbx_strand_id
1 'polypeptide(L)'
;MNIEGVVDIGEDGNTITNSTTAATTPDQTDPTTAGDDLTESVTVDGCVDTDGDGDCDSTDPDINDPCNFTAGSIPDTSNAIWAAADCDGDGDPNGTDPNPNDPCDFTAGTTAPVDPMMAGTPAQTSYDIWAAADCDGDGVTNGQEVIDMTGPYDLCAYLPASQDYTVTTMAFQDEDCDGDGVTNGNEIDPDNNGVDDGNGTDVMDPCSYEPLLVTEAQTGAWILADCDGDGGPEWK
;
A
#
# COMPACT_ATOMS: atom_id res chain seq x y z
N MET A 1 -32.71 40.21 10.90
CA MET A 1 -33.22 38.83 10.76
C MET A 1 -31.97 37.98 10.65
N ASN A 2 -31.77 37.05 11.57
CA ASN A 2 -30.67 36.10 11.47
C ASN A 2 -31.26 34.85 10.79
N ILE A 3 -30.63 34.40 9.71
CA ILE A 3 -30.91 33.11 9.11
C ILE A 3 -29.83 32.18 9.66
N GLU A 4 -30.25 31.12 10.34
CA GLU A 4 -29.39 30.05 10.84
C GLU A 4 -29.81 28.77 10.12
N GLY A 5 -28.84 28.02 9.61
CA GLY A 5 -29.06 26.75 8.91
C GLY A 5 -27.99 25.74 9.31
N VAL A 6 -28.33 24.46 9.28
CA VAL A 6 -27.38 23.34 9.39
C VAL A 6 -27.21 22.81 7.97
N VAL A 7 -25.97 22.62 7.56
CA VAL A 7 -25.63 21.99 6.29
C VAL A 7 -25.43 20.51 6.60
N ASP A 8 -26.14 19.65 5.86
CA ASP A 8 -25.94 18.20 5.97
C ASP A 8 -24.59 17.80 5.35
N ILE A 9 -24.07 16.63 5.73
CA ILE A 9 -22.85 16.09 5.13
C ILE A 9 -23.03 15.86 3.62
N GLY A 10 -22.03 16.19 2.80
CA GLY A 10 -22.06 16.01 1.34
C GLY A 10 -22.69 17.17 0.55
N GLU A 11 -22.85 18.35 1.16
CA GLU A 11 -23.34 19.56 0.49
C GLU A 11 -22.20 20.49 0.01
N ASP A 12 -20.96 19.99 0.03
CA ASP A 12 -19.79 20.73 -0.40
C ASP A 12 -19.94 21.15 -1.88
N GLY A 13 -19.66 22.42 -2.18
CA GLY A 13 -19.84 22.99 -3.51
C GLY A 13 -21.29 23.33 -3.90
N ASN A 14 -22.28 22.97 -3.08
CA ASN A 14 -23.68 23.33 -3.33
C ASN A 14 -23.98 24.78 -2.95
N THR A 15 -24.96 25.37 -3.64
CA THR A 15 -25.52 26.70 -3.30
C THR A 15 -26.89 26.54 -2.66
N ILE A 16 -26.97 26.88 -1.37
CA ILE A 16 -28.22 26.86 -0.62
C ILE A 16 -28.90 28.23 -0.80
N THR A 17 -30.09 28.23 -1.39
CA THR A 17 -30.89 29.46 -1.61
C THR A 17 -32.10 29.47 -0.71
N ASN A 18 -32.19 30.44 0.20
CA ASN A 18 -33.41 30.71 0.97
C ASN A 18 -34.25 31.78 0.26
N SER A 19 -35.56 31.60 0.23
CA SER A 19 -36.49 32.57 -0.35
C SER A 19 -37.57 32.96 0.65
N THR A 20 -37.97 34.22 0.62
CA THR A 20 -39.04 34.77 1.47
C THR A 20 -40.19 35.32 0.63
N THR A 21 -41.33 35.58 1.27
CA THR A 21 -42.51 36.16 0.61
C THR A 21 -42.79 37.56 1.14
N ALA A 22 -43.58 38.35 0.39
CA ALA A 22 -44.05 39.67 0.80
C ALA A 22 -44.62 39.70 2.23
N ALA A 23 -44.38 40.79 2.95
CA ALA A 23 -44.83 40.97 4.33
C ALA A 23 -46.35 41.26 4.37
N THR A 24 -47.13 40.29 4.84
CA THR A 24 -48.60 40.40 4.90
C THR A 24 -49.16 40.65 6.30
N THR A 25 -48.28 40.87 7.30
CA THR A 25 -48.71 41.02 8.70
C THR A 25 -49.06 42.47 9.07
N PRO A 26 -49.88 42.70 10.13
CA PRO A 26 -50.47 44.01 10.42
C PRO A 26 -49.48 45.10 10.86
N ASP A 27 -48.30 44.72 11.37
CA ASP A 27 -47.32 45.69 11.89
C ASP A 27 -46.47 46.31 10.78
N GLN A 28 -46.26 45.61 9.65
CA GLN A 28 -45.58 46.11 8.46
C GLN A 28 -46.19 45.46 7.21
N THR A 29 -47.34 45.96 6.74
CA THR A 29 -48.00 45.43 5.53
C THR A 29 -47.37 46.06 4.29
N ASP A 30 -46.50 45.32 3.62
CA ASP A 30 -45.99 45.62 2.29
C ASP A 30 -46.28 44.44 1.36
N PRO A 31 -47.39 44.50 0.60
CA PRO A 31 -47.76 43.43 -0.31
C PRO A 31 -47.01 43.50 -1.65
N THR A 32 -46.21 44.55 -1.87
CA THR A 32 -45.42 44.69 -3.09
C THR A 32 -44.07 44.04 -2.88
N THR A 33 -43.59 43.32 -3.89
CA THR A 33 -42.22 42.78 -3.92
C THR A 33 -41.35 43.57 -4.90
N ALA A 34 -41.81 44.76 -5.27
CA ALA A 34 -41.24 45.54 -6.37
C ALA A 34 -40.00 46.29 -5.91
N GLY A 35 -38.83 45.71 -6.18
CA GLY A 35 -37.54 46.23 -5.73
C GLY A 35 -37.00 45.55 -4.48
N ASP A 36 -37.71 44.56 -3.94
CA ASP A 36 -37.25 43.75 -2.82
C ASP A 36 -36.29 42.67 -3.30
N ASP A 37 -35.23 42.44 -2.52
CA ASP A 37 -34.48 41.20 -2.60
C ASP A 37 -35.13 40.18 -1.66
N LEU A 38 -35.76 39.16 -2.24
CA LEU A 38 -36.45 38.11 -1.50
C LEU A 38 -35.60 36.86 -1.31
N THR A 39 -34.38 36.87 -1.82
CA THR A 39 -33.50 35.69 -1.89
C THR A 39 -32.17 35.97 -1.20
N GLU A 40 -31.69 34.99 -0.45
CA GLU A 40 -30.33 35.01 0.08
C GLU A 40 -29.70 33.65 -0.21
N SER A 41 -28.45 33.65 -0.69
CA SER A 41 -27.74 32.43 -1.05
C SER A 41 -26.43 32.31 -0.29
N VAL A 42 -26.15 31.12 0.23
CA VAL A 42 -24.85 30.75 0.77
C VAL A 42 -24.28 29.61 -0.08
N THR A 43 -23.06 29.78 -0.55
CA THR A 43 -22.29 28.67 -1.12
C THR A 43 -21.60 27.96 0.03
N VAL A 44 -21.79 26.65 0.13
CA VAL A 44 -21.01 25.83 1.07
C VAL A 44 -19.58 25.81 0.54
N ASP A 45 -18.67 26.40 1.33
CA ASP A 45 -17.25 26.48 0.97
C ASP A 45 -16.62 25.08 1.13
N GLY A 46 -16.67 24.35 0.03
CA GLY A 46 -16.22 22.98 -0.16
C GLY A 46 -16.33 22.67 -1.65
N CYS A 47 -15.71 21.61 -2.12
CA CYS A 47 -15.91 21.13 -3.47
C CYS A 47 -16.50 19.74 -3.43
N VAL A 48 -17.35 19.42 -4.41
CA VAL A 48 -17.83 18.05 -4.59
C VAL A 48 -16.60 17.18 -4.87
N ASP A 49 -16.48 16.09 -4.14
CA ASP A 49 -15.47 15.04 -4.26
C ASP A 49 -16.25 13.72 -4.34
N THR A 50 -16.42 13.24 -5.57
CA THR A 50 -17.33 12.14 -5.87
C THR A 50 -16.82 10.80 -5.33
N ASP A 51 -15.52 10.53 -5.42
CA ASP A 51 -14.95 9.25 -5.03
C ASP A 51 -14.21 9.28 -3.68
N GLY A 52 -13.97 10.46 -3.12
CA GLY A 52 -13.44 10.66 -1.77
C GLY A 52 -11.91 10.70 -1.71
N ASP A 53 -11.22 10.86 -2.83
CA ASP A 53 -9.75 10.87 -2.88
C ASP A 53 -9.11 12.20 -2.42
N GLY A 54 -9.95 13.20 -2.14
CA GLY A 54 -9.56 14.53 -1.70
C GLY A 54 -9.39 15.55 -2.82
N ASP A 55 -9.60 15.15 -4.07
CA ASP A 55 -9.70 16.06 -5.21
C ASP A 55 -11.12 16.58 -5.41
N CYS A 56 -11.19 17.85 -5.78
CA CYS A 56 -12.45 18.43 -6.21
C CYS A 56 -12.79 17.91 -7.61
N ASP A 57 -14.01 17.42 -7.84
CA ASP A 57 -14.57 16.99 -9.14
C ASP A 57 -14.17 17.87 -10.34
N SER A 58 -14.03 19.18 -10.13
CA SER A 58 -13.69 20.15 -11.18
C SER A 58 -12.21 20.19 -11.59
N THR A 59 -11.34 19.64 -10.76
CA THR A 59 -9.88 19.58 -10.91
C THR A 59 -9.33 18.16 -10.86
N ASP A 60 -10.17 17.22 -10.45
CA ASP A 60 -9.91 15.79 -10.31
C ASP A 60 -9.43 15.16 -11.65
N PRO A 61 -8.32 14.41 -11.64
CA PRO A 61 -7.86 13.63 -12.78
C PRO A 61 -8.88 12.57 -13.27
N ASP A 62 -9.61 11.92 -12.37
CA ASP A 62 -10.73 11.00 -12.65
C ASP A 62 -11.72 10.89 -11.48
N ILE A 63 -12.79 11.69 -11.56
CA ILE A 63 -13.94 11.79 -10.63
C ILE A 63 -14.65 10.49 -10.19
N ASN A 64 -14.28 9.31 -10.69
CA ASN A 64 -14.84 8.04 -10.20
C ASN A 64 -13.78 7.01 -9.82
N ASP A 65 -12.51 7.39 -9.80
CA ASP A 65 -11.39 6.53 -9.48
C ASP A 65 -10.67 7.06 -8.23
N PRO A 66 -11.03 6.55 -7.03
CA PRO A 66 -10.47 7.04 -5.77
C PRO A 66 -8.96 6.80 -5.60
N CYS A 67 -8.33 6.13 -6.57
CA CYS A 67 -6.90 5.86 -6.63
C CYS A 67 -6.16 6.74 -7.64
N ASN A 68 -6.86 7.71 -8.26
CA ASN A 68 -6.32 8.62 -9.27
C ASN A 68 -6.42 10.09 -8.83
N PHE A 69 -5.74 10.40 -7.73
CA PHE A 69 -5.72 11.73 -7.13
C PHE A 69 -4.45 12.53 -7.47
N THR A 70 -4.55 13.84 -7.26
CA THR A 70 -3.42 14.76 -7.28
C THR A 70 -2.48 14.51 -6.09
N ALA A 71 -1.16 14.52 -6.32
CA ALA A 71 -0.19 14.33 -5.25
C ALA A 71 -0.34 15.38 -4.13
N GLY A 72 -0.55 14.90 -2.90
CA GLY A 72 -0.76 15.72 -1.71
C GLY A 72 -2.23 15.95 -1.33
N SER A 73 -3.17 15.38 -2.08
CA SER A 73 -4.58 15.32 -1.70
C SER A 73 -4.78 14.48 -0.44
N ILE A 74 -5.83 14.83 0.32
CA ILE A 74 -6.13 14.21 1.61
C ILE A 74 -7.52 13.58 1.47
N PRO A 75 -7.62 12.24 1.48
CA PRO A 75 -8.89 11.58 1.20
C PRO A 75 -9.90 11.77 2.34
N ASP A 76 -11.18 11.75 1.98
CA ASP A 76 -12.27 11.61 2.94
C ASP A 76 -12.40 10.15 3.38
N THR A 77 -11.75 9.81 4.49
CA THR A 77 -11.82 8.47 5.11
C THR A 77 -13.25 8.04 5.51
N SER A 78 -14.24 8.93 5.47
CA SER A 78 -15.65 8.58 5.69
C SER A 78 -16.42 8.28 4.40
N ASN A 79 -15.85 8.56 3.23
CA ASN A 79 -16.41 8.23 1.94
C ASN A 79 -16.35 6.72 1.68
N ALA A 80 -17.49 6.13 1.33
CA ALA A 80 -17.62 4.69 1.14
C ALA A 80 -17.02 4.19 -0.20
N ILE A 81 -16.83 5.07 -1.19
CA ILE A 81 -16.17 4.75 -2.46
C ILE A 81 -14.68 4.63 -2.21
N TRP A 82 -14.05 5.67 -1.66
CA TRP A 82 -12.65 5.62 -1.25
C TRP A 82 -12.37 4.45 -0.29
N ALA A 83 -13.17 4.29 0.77
CA ALA A 83 -12.92 3.24 1.78
C ALA A 83 -13.05 1.80 1.24
N ALA A 84 -13.74 1.60 0.11
CA ALA A 84 -13.91 0.30 -0.53
C ALA A 84 -12.90 0.04 -1.66
N ALA A 85 -12.13 1.05 -2.06
CA ALA A 85 -11.04 0.90 -3.00
C ALA A 85 -9.82 0.25 -2.33
N ASP A 86 -8.89 -0.18 -3.17
CA ASP A 86 -7.65 -0.86 -2.81
C ASP A 86 -6.59 -0.31 -3.77
N CYS A 87 -5.98 0.81 -3.35
CA CYS A 87 -5.23 1.67 -4.25
C CYS A 87 -3.79 1.21 -4.48
N ASP A 88 -3.22 0.43 -3.57
CA ASP A 88 -1.94 -0.24 -3.78
C ASP A 88 -2.09 -1.71 -4.22
N GLY A 89 -3.30 -2.26 -4.11
CA GLY A 89 -3.65 -3.56 -4.68
C GLY A 89 -3.20 -4.73 -3.85
N ASP A 90 -2.87 -4.54 -2.56
CA ASP A 90 -2.42 -5.61 -1.67
C ASP A 90 -3.58 -6.49 -1.15
N GLY A 91 -4.82 -6.11 -1.46
CA GLY A 91 -6.04 -6.82 -1.07
C GLY A 91 -6.66 -6.34 0.24
N ASP A 92 -6.05 -5.37 0.93
CA ASP A 92 -6.62 -4.63 2.06
C ASP A 92 -7.31 -3.35 1.56
N PRO A 93 -8.63 -3.20 1.71
CA PRO A 93 -9.29 -1.97 1.29
C PRO A 93 -8.80 -0.76 2.08
N ASN A 94 -8.70 0.40 1.43
CA ASN A 94 -8.24 1.68 2.02
C ASN A 94 -8.86 2.02 3.39
N GLY A 95 -10.11 1.62 3.63
CA GLY A 95 -10.82 1.86 4.90
C GLY A 95 -10.34 1.01 6.09
N THR A 96 -9.62 -0.09 5.84
CA THR A 96 -9.01 -0.98 6.84
C THR A 96 -7.49 -1.02 6.77
N ASP A 97 -6.94 -0.61 5.64
CA ASP A 97 -5.53 -0.59 5.33
C ASP A 97 -4.71 0.39 6.22
N PRO A 98 -3.61 -0.08 6.86
CA PRO A 98 -2.65 0.75 7.57
C PRO A 98 -2.02 1.87 6.73
N ASN A 99 -1.78 1.62 5.44
CA ASN A 99 -1.16 2.54 4.50
C ASN A 99 -1.65 2.29 3.06
N PRO A 100 -2.77 2.94 2.64
CA PRO A 100 -3.45 2.75 1.34
C PRO A 100 -2.67 3.01 0.04
N ASN A 101 -1.37 3.25 0.12
CA ASN A 101 -0.50 3.55 -1.01
C ASN A 101 0.80 2.72 -0.99
N ASP A 102 0.92 1.76 -0.08
CA ASP A 102 2.10 0.94 0.11
C ASP A 102 1.70 -0.55 0.04
N PRO A 103 1.94 -1.21 -1.10
CA PRO A 103 1.45 -2.58 -1.35
C PRO A 103 2.07 -3.65 -0.42
N CYS A 104 2.97 -3.24 0.47
CA CYS A 104 3.65 -4.09 1.43
C CYS A 104 3.19 -3.85 2.87
N ASP A 105 2.24 -2.95 3.12
CA ASP A 105 1.74 -2.60 4.45
C ASP A 105 0.24 -2.88 4.60
N PHE A 106 -0.09 -4.17 4.74
CA PHE A 106 -1.45 -4.67 4.88
C PHE A 106 -1.77 -5.09 6.33
N THR A 107 -3.07 -5.18 6.63
CA THR A 107 -3.55 -5.80 7.88
C THR A 107 -3.16 -7.27 7.97
N ALA A 108 -2.58 -7.67 9.10
CA ALA A 108 -2.23 -9.07 9.36
C ALA A 108 -3.43 -10.02 9.17
N GLY A 109 -3.27 -10.98 8.24
CA GLY A 109 -4.31 -11.94 7.87
C GLY A 109 -4.98 -11.65 6.51
N THR A 110 -4.69 -10.50 5.89
CA THR A 110 -4.93 -10.28 4.45
C THR A 110 -4.15 -11.33 3.66
N THR A 111 -4.79 -11.88 2.64
CA THR A 111 -4.17 -12.87 1.75
C THR A 111 -3.60 -12.18 0.54
N ALA A 112 -2.43 -12.63 0.09
CA ALA A 112 -1.83 -12.15 -1.16
C ALA A 112 -2.88 -12.11 -2.30
N PRO A 113 -2.92 -11.00 -3.06
CA PRO A 113 -3.89 -10.81 -4.13
C PRO A 113 -3.66 -11.81 -5.26
N VAL A 114 -4.73 -12.13 -5.97
CA VAL A 114 -4.71 -13.10 -7.08
C VAL A 114 -4.88 -12.35 -8.39
N ASP A 115 -4.00 -12.65 -9.37
CA ASP A 115 -4.07 -12.07 -10.71
C ASP A 115 -5.49 -12.22 -11.30
N PRO A 116 -6.21 -11.11 -11.57
CA PRO A 116 -7.53 -11.14 -12.19
C PRO A 116 -7.52 -11.67 -13.63
N MET A 117 -6.34 -11.71 -14.26
CA MET A 117 -6.12 -12.07 -15.66
C MET A 117 -7.01 -11.27 -16.62
N MET A 118 -7.26 -10.00 -16.28
CA MET A 118 -8.20 -9.14 -16.97
C MET A 118 -7.57 -7.78 -17.30
N ALA A 119 -6.58 -7.83 -18.19
CA ALA A 119 -5.84 -6.67 -18.69
C ALA A 119 -6.74 -5.46 -19.04
N GLY A 120 -6.38 -4.30 -18.48
CA GLY A 120 -7.08 -3.03 -18.70
C GLY A 120 -8.31 -2.81 -17.82
N THR A 121 -8.50 -3.61 -16.78
CA THR A 121 -9.51 -3.34 -15.73
C THR A 121 -8.88 -2.72 -14.50
N PRO A 122 -9.64 -1.96 -13.69
CA PRO A 122 -9.14 -1.42 -12.42
C PRO A 122 -8.56 -2.52 -11.52
N ALA A 123 -9.22 -3.67 -11.42
CA ALA A 123 -8.73 -4.80 -10.64
C ALA A 123 -7.35 -5.31 -11.11
N GLN A 124 -7.10 -5.34 -12.42
CA GLN A 124 -5.77 -5.69 -12.93
C GLN A 124 -4.76 -4.59 -12.61
N THR A 125 -5.15 -3.32 -12.76
CA THR A 125 -4.26 -2.19 -12.45
C THR A 125 -3.85 -2.18 -10.98
N SER A 126 -4.75 -2.46 -10.04
CA SER A 126 -4.42 -2.65 -8.63
C SER A 126 -3.44 -3.82 -8.44
N TYR A 127 -3.76 -5.01 -8.98
CA TYR A 127 -2.86 -6.16 -8.89
C TYR A 127 -1.45 -5.86 -9.45
N ASP A 128 -1.35 -5.12 -10.55
CA ASP A 128 -0.08 -4.78 -11.19
C ASP A 128 0.79 -3.87 -10.29
N ILE A 129 0.20 -3.08 -9.37
CA ILE A 129 0.92 -2.27 -8.38
C ILE A 129 1.59 -3.19 -7.36
N TRP A 130 0.79 -4.05 -6.70
CA TRP A 130 1.32 -5.05 -5.78
C TRP A 130 2.34 -5.99 -6.43
N ALA A 131 2.07 -6.46 -7.65
CA ALA A 131 2.93 -7.40 -8.35
C ALA A 131 4.30 -6.80 -8.74
N ALA A 132 4.41 -5.48 -8.84
CA ALA A 132 5.65 -4.77 -9.14
C ALA A 132 6.48 -4.44 -7.89
N ALA A 133 5.91 -4.58 -6.69
CA ALA A 133 6.63 -4.41 -5.43
C ALA A 133 7.48 -5.66 -5.11
N ASP A 134 8.41 -5.49 -4.17
CA ASP A 134 9.25 -6.53 -3.57
C ASP A 134 9.08 -6.34 -2.06
N CYS A 135 8.15 -7.09 -1.46
CA CYS A 135 7.64 -6.77 -0.12
C CYS A 135 8.47 -7.34 1.02
N ASP A 136 9.23 -8.41 0.79
CA ASP A 136 10.20 -8.91 1.76
C ASP A 136 11.63 -8.41 1.48
N GLY A 137 11.86 -7.81 0.32
CA GLY A 137 13.09 -7.11 -0.01
C GLY A 137 14.21 -8.05 -0.41
N ASP A 138 13.89 -9.25 -0.90
CA ASP A 138 14.86 -10.23 -1.36
C ASP A 138 15.35 -9.98 -2.80
N GLY A 139 14.85 -8.93 -3.46
CA GLY A 139 15.22 -8.55 -4.82
C GLY A 139 14.45 -9.31 -5.91
N VAL A 140 13.40 -10.04 -5.56
CA VAL A 140 12.42 -10.63 -6.45
C VAL A 140 11.09 -9.90 -6.26
N THR A 141 10.47 -9.46 -7.36
CA THR A 141 9.15 -8.82 -7.26
C THR A 141 8.07 -9.85 -6.90
N ASN A 142 7.07 -9.46 -6.12
CA ASN A 142 5.92 -10.27 -5.74
C ASN A 142 5.29 -11.03 -6.92
N GLY A 143 5.13 -10.35 -8.07
CA GLY A 143 4.57 -10.97 -9.28
C GLY A 143 5.45 -12.08 -9.87
N GLN A 144 6.78 -11.94 -9.76
CA GLN A 144 7.73 -12.98 -10.17
C GLN A 144 7.72 -14.16 -9.21
N GLU A 145 7.57 -13.92 -7.91
CA GLU A 145 7.43 -14.99 -6.93
C GLU A 145 6.14 -15.79 -7.06
N VAL A 146 5.04 -15.15 -7.43
CA VAL A 146 3.79 -15.85 -7.81
C VAL A 146 4.03 -16.81 -8.98
N ILE A 147 4.86 -16.41 -9.95
CA ILE A 147 5.24 -17.26 -11.09
C ILE A 147 6.14 -18.42 -10.64
N ASP A 148 7.09 -18.14 -9.75
CA ASP A 148 8.07 -19.10 -9.26
C ASP A 148 7.52 -20.00 -8.14
N MET A 149 6.31 -19.73 -7.66
CA MET A 149 5.66 -20.37 -6.52
C MET A 149 6.46 -20.21 -5.23
N THR A 150 7.08 -19.05 -5.06
CA THR A 150 7.77 -18.64 -3.84
C THR A 150 6.90 -17.67 -3.03
N GLY A 151 7.43 -16.99 -2.01
CA GLY A 151 6.61 -16.36 -0.98
C GLY A 151 6.84 -14.86 -0.84
N PRO A 152 5.92 -13.99 -1.33
CA PRO A 152 6.10 -12.52 -1.38
C PRO A 152 6.33 -11.73 -0.10
N TYR A 153 6.36 -12.42 1.02
CA TYR A 153 6.48 -11.85 2.35
C TYR A 153 7.45 -12.68 3.22
N ASP A 154 8.23 -13.54 2.59
CA ASP A 154 9.18 -14.45 3.22
C ASP A 154 10.50 -14.31 2.47
N LEU A 155 11.38 -13.47 3.00
CA LEU A 155 12.69 -13.14 2.46
C LEU A 155 13.62 -14.34 2.17
N CYS A 156 13.29 -15.54 2.68
CA CYS A 156 14.01 -16.80 2.39
C CYS A 156 13.29 -17.69 1.37
N ALA A 157 12.10 -17.30 0.92
CA ALA A 157 11.30 -18.02 -0.05
C ALA A 157 11.42 -17.33 -1.41
N TYR A 158 12.55 -17.55 -2.09
CA TYR A 158 12.79 -17.09 -3.46
C TYR A 158 13.52 -18.11 -4.33
N LEU A 159 13.55 -17.83 -5.63
CA LEU A 159 14.35 -18.57 -6.58
C LEU A 159 15.63 -17.78 -6.90
N PRO A 160 16.84 -18.27 -6.58
CA PRO A 160 18.09 -17.54 -6.84
C PRO A 160 18.29 -17.11 -8.30
N ALA A 161 17.71 -17.84 -9.25
CA ALA A 161 17.78 -17.48 -10.67
C ALA A 161 16.93 -16.25 -11.06
N SER A 162 16.00 -15.84 -10.22
CA SER A 162 15.09 -14.71 -10.42
C SER A 162 15.50 -13.47 -9.62
N GLN A 163 16.46 -13.61 -8.71
CA GLN A 163 16.92 -12.56 -7.81
C GLN A 163 17.73 -11.48 -8.53
N ASP A 164 17.45 -10.22 -8.22
CA ASP A 164 18.35 -9.09 -8.48
C ASP A 164 18.98 -8.63 -7.16
N TYR A 165 20.20 -9.12 -6.89
CA TYR A 165 20.94 -8.77 -5.69
C TYR A 165 21.12 -7.24 -5.49
N THR A 166 21.17 -6.47 -6.58
CA THR A 166 21.46 -5.02 -6.51
C THR A 166 20.33 -4.21 -5.88
N VAL A 167 19.15 -4.80 -5.76
CA VAL A 167 17.96 -4.16 -5.16
C VAL A 167 17.54 -4.81 -3.84
N THR A 168 18.27 -5.82 -3.37
CA THR A 168 18.02 -6.44 -2.05
C THR A 168 18.11 -5.42 -0.91
N THR A 169 17.29 -5.62 0.11
CA THR A 169 17.28 -4.80 1.31
C THR A 169 18.31 -5.26 2.34
N MET A 170 18.59 -4.41 3.33
CA MET A 170 19.42 -4.81 4.48
C MET A 170 18.76 -5.93 5.30
N ALA A 171 17.43 -6.01 5.33
CA ALA A 171 16.72 -7.06 6.05
C ALA A 171 17.05 -8.44 5.47
N PHE A 172 17.01 -8.56 4.13
CA PHE A 172 17.47 -9.75 3.43
C PHE A 172 18.94 -10.04 3.70
N GLN A 173 19.82 -9.03 3.61
CA GLN A 173 21.27 -9.20 3.77
C GLN A 173 21.71 -9.63 5.18
N ASP A 174 20.96 -9.25 6.20
CA ASP A 174 21.22 -9.55 7.62
C ASP A 174 20.61 -10.90 8.07
N GLU A 175 19.72 -11.51 7.28
CA GLU A 175 19.18 -12.83 7.58
C GLU A 175 20.19 -13.94 7.22
N ASP A 176 20.02 -15.11 7.84
CA ASP A 176 20.70 -16.37 7.57
C ASP A 176 19.63 -17.41 7.17
N CYS A 177 19.37 -17.52 5.86
CA CYS A 177 18.23 -18.29 5.37
C CYS A 177 18.37 -19.80 5.52
N ASP A 178 19.59 -20.32 5.46
CA ASP A 178 19.85 -21.75 5.59
C ASP A 178 20.30 -22.17 7.00
N GLY A 179 20.60 -21.20 7.87
CA GLY A 179 20.92 -21.43 9.26
C GLY A 179 22.37 -21.84 9.52
N ASP A 180 23.30 -21.62 8.58
CA ASP A 180 24.71 -21.96 8.71
C ASP A 180 25.53 -20.95 9.58
N GLY A 181 24.87 -19.86 10.00
CA GLY A 181 25.41 -18.78 10.80
C GLY A 181 26.15 -17.69 10.02
N VAL A 182 26.18 -17.75 8.69
CA VAL A 182 26.64 -16.73 7.75
C VAL A 182 25.40 -15.99 7.24
N THR A 183 25.47 -14.67 7.16
CA THR A 183 24.33 -13.89 6.66
C THR A 183 24.29 -13.92 5.13
N ASN A 184 23.10 -13.86 4.53
CA ASN A 184 22.88 -13.88 3.09
C ASN A 184 23.76 -12.87 2.34
N GLY A 185 23.96 -11.67 2.90
CA GLY A 185 24.84 -10.65 2.32
C GLY A 185 26.31 -11.07 2.28
N ASN A 186 26.81 -11.74 3.32
CA ASN A 186 28.18 -12.28 3.34
C ASN A 186 28.33 -13.51 2.45
N GLU A 187 27.24 -14.26 2.23
CA GLU A 187 27.25 -15.40 1.35
C GLU A 187 27.24 -15.01 -0.12
N ILE A 188 26.48 -13.98 -0.52
CA ILE A 188 26.38 -13.53 -1.91
C ILE A 188 27.55 -12.61 -2.30
N ASP A 189 27.97 -11.70 -1.40
CA ASP A 189 28.99 -10.69 -1.65
C ASP A 189 30.00 -10.63 -0.48
N PRO A 190 30.83 -11.67 -0.29
CA PRO A 190 31.78 -11.76 0.83
C PRO A 190 32.87 -10.69 0.84
N ASP A 191 33.12 -9.97 -0.26
CA ASP A 191 34.03 -8.83 -0.29
C ASP A 191 33.32 -7.46 -0.18
N ASN A 192 31.99 -7.49 -0.03
CA ASN A 192 31.09 -6.36 0.23
C ASN A 192 31.34 -5.21 -0.76
N ASN A 193 31.47 -5.55 -2.04
CA ASN A 193 31.75 -4.60 -3.11
C ASN A 193 30.47 -4.11 -3.82
N GLY A 194 29.31 -4.67 -3.47
CA GLY A 194 27.99 -4.37 -3.99
C GLY A 194 27.64 -5.11 -5.28
N VAL A 195 28.37 -6.19 -5.61
CA VAL A 195 28.19 -6.98 -6.84
C VAL A 195 28.35 -8.46 -6.50
N ASP A 196 27.35 -9.26 -6.86
CA ASP A 196 27.50 -10.72 -6.94
C ASP A 196 28.45 -11.04 -8.12
N ASP A 197 29.69 -11.38 -7.80
CA ASP A 197 30.69 -11.86 -8.75
C ASP A 197 30.82 -13.40 -8.75
N GLY A 198 29.91 -14.10 -8.05
CA GLY A 198 29.83 -15.56 -7.92
C GLY A 198 30.97 -16.18 -7.10
N ASN A 199 31.64 -15.39 -6.25
CA ASN A 199 32.72 -15.87 -5.37
C ASN A 199 32.23 -16.38 -4.00
N GLY A 200 30.92 -16.30 -3.77
CA GLY A 200 30.22 -16.57 -2.52
C GLY A 200 29.90 -18.04 -2.21
N THR A 201 29.13 -18.23 -1.15
CA THR A 201 28.50 -19.50 -0.76
C THR A 201 27.02 -19.55 -1.20
N ASP A 202 26.26 -20.55 -0.77
CA ASP A 202 24.89 -20.77 -1.28
C ASP A 202 23.91 -20.58 -0.13
N VAL A 203 23.22 -19.43 -0.15
CA VAL A 203 22.19 -18.96 0.78
C VAL A 203 21.04 -19.91 1.11
N MET A 204 20.96 -21.05 0.42
CA MET A 204 19.95 -22.08 0.62
C MET A 204 20.54 -23.46 0.94
N ASP A 205 21.87 -23.60 0.98
CA ASP A 205 22.56 -24.85 1.31
C ASP A 205 23.38 -24.69 2.59
N PRO A 206 22.89 -25.19 3.73
CA PRO A 206 23.56 -24.99 5.02
C PRO A 206 24.93 -25.65 5.12
N CYS A 207 25.31 -26.49 4.16
CA CYS A 207 26.66 -27.07 4.09
C CYS A 207 27.61 -26.29 3.18
N SER A 208 27.12 -25.26 2.50
CA SER A 208 27.88 -24.32 1.70
C SER A 208 28.12 -23.08 2.55
N TYR A 209 29.16 -23.10 3.39
CA TYR A 209 29.46 -21.98 4.29
C TYR A 209 30.95 -21.72 4.40
N GLU A 210 31.32 -20.48 4.70
CA GLU A 210 32.69 -20.10 5.01
C GLU A 210 32.89 -20.00 6.53
N PRO A 211 33.64 -20.93 7.17
CA PRO A 211 33.76 -20.99 8.63
C PRO A 211 34.34 -19.74 9.30
N LEU A 212 34.98 -18.86 8.52
CA LEU A 212 35.52 -17.58 9.00
C LEU A 212 34.50 -16.44 9.00
N LEU A 213 33.37 -16.61 8.31
CA LEU A 213 32.28 -15.63 8.18
C LEU A 213 31.07 -15.95 9.06
N VAL A 214 31.08 -17.06 9.80
CA VAL A 214 30.04 -17.40 10.77
C VAL A 214 30.02 -16.36 11.89
N THR A 215 28.96 -15.55 11.92
CA THR A 215 28.73 -14.49 12.91
C THR A 215 27.46 -14.68 13.73
N GLU A 216 26.49 -15.42 13.18
CA GLU A 216 25.22 -15.75 13.82
C GLU A 216 25.24 -17.16 14.43
N ALA A 217 24.21 -17.49 15.19
CA ALA A 217 24.06 -18.81 15.78
C ALA A 217 23.49 -19.79 14.75
N GLN A 218 24.27 -20.82 14.41
CA GLN A 218 23.81 -21.93 13.58
C GLN A 218 22.50 -22.54 14.09
N THR A 219 21.54 -22.74 13.18
CA THR A 219 20.18 -23.17 13.50
C THR A 219 19.88 -24.59 13.02
N GLY A 220 18.61 -25.01 13.14
CA GLY A 220 18.19 -26.40 12.97
C GLY A 220 18.48 -27.00 11.59
N ALA A 221 18.58 -26.18 10.55
CA ALA A 221 18.86 -26.64 9.18
C ALA A 221 20.33 -27.09 9.04
N TRP A 222 21.30 -26.29 9.50
CA TRP A 222 22.70 -26.68 9.61
C TRP A 222 22.92 -27.91 10.52
N ILE A 223 22.28 -27.94 11.70
CA ILE A 223 22.40 -29.06 12.65
C ILE A 223 21.86 -30.37 12.06
N LEU A 224 20.78 -30.32 11.29
CA LEU A 224 20.19 -31.50 10.67
C LEU A 224 21.01 -32.02 9.49
N ALA A 225 21.72 -31.13 8.80
CA ALA A 225 22.51 -31.45 7.63
C ALA A 225 23.86 -32.14 7.96
N ASP A 226 24.32 -32.15 9.22
CA ASP A 226 25.58 -32.78 9.66
C ASP A 226 26.77 -32.32 8.80
N CYS A 227 26.83 -31.00 8.54
CA CYS A 227 27.76 -30.43 7.57
C CYS A 227 29.24 -30.56 7.98
N ASP A 228 29.53 -30.79 9.26
CA ASP A 228 30.88 -31.07 9.77
C ASP A 228 31.24 -32.58 9.74
N GLY A 229 30.26 -33.45 9.49
CA GLY A 229 30.40 -34.89 9.29
C GLY A 229 30.82 -35.67 10.53
N ASP A 230 30.54 -35.15 11.73
CA ASP A 230 30.92 -35.78 13.00
C ASP A 230 29.93 -36.86 13.47
N GLY A 231 28.76 -36.93 12.83
CA GLY A 231 27.77 -37.98 13.02
C GLY A 231 26.94 -37.85 14.31
N GLY A 232 26.83 -36.65 14.87
CA GLY A 232 26.01 -36.35 16.05
C GLY A 232 25.17 -35.07 15.88
N PRO A 233 24.02 -34.97 16.58
CA PRO A 233 23.30 -33.69 16.67
C PRO A 233 24.03 -32.75 17.63
N GLU A 234 24.25 -31.51 17.18
CA GLU A 234 24.90 -30.43 17.93
C GLU A 234 24.06 -29.98 19.13
N TRP A 235 24.27 -30.63 20.28
CA TRP A 235 23.83 -30.12 21.59
C TRP A 235 25.07 -29.89 22.44
N LYS A 236 25.54 -28.64 22.53
CA LYS A 236 26.49 -28.22 23.57
C LYS A 236 25.88 -27.14 24.45
#